data_AF-A0A7Y2GSJ8-F1
#
_entry.id   AF-A0A7Y2GSJ8-F1
#
_cell.length_a   1.000
_cell.length_b   1.000
_cell.length_c   1.000
_cell.angle_alpha   90.00
_cell.angle_beta   90.00
_cell.angle_gamma   90.00
#
_symmetry.space_group_name_H-M   'P 1'
#
loop_
_entity.id
_entity.type
_entity.pdbx_description
1 polymer ?
#
loop_
_entity_poly.entity_id
_entity_poly.type
_entity_poly.pdbx_seq_one_letter_code
_entity_poly.pdbx_strand_id
1 'polypeptide(L)'
;MAATDSNYPLSPKEEIVLGAVAASSKGRKGVHGYPLAQEIDALRPRHFSMNYATLYRVLNRLEVQGYLRSELAKKGTYPGRSRRSYRVSPEGRKMLRKSEVAVKRDDDGELYVEF
;
A
#
# COMPACT_ATOMS: atom_id res chain seq x y z
N MET A 1 1.68 25.69 11.69
CA MET A 1 1.31 24.27 11.92
C MET A 1 2.55 23.44 11.67
N ALA A 2 3.05 22.79 12.72
CA ALA A 2 4.37 22.18 12.76
C ALA A 2 4.54 21.10 11.67
N ALA A 3 5.52 21.32 10.80
CA ALA A 3 6.16 20.23 10.09
C ALA A 3 6.97 19.48 11.15
N THR A 4 6.40 18.41 11.69
CA THR A 4 7.11 17.51 12.58
C THR A 4 8.28 16.94 11.78
N ASP A 5 9.49 17.31 12.17
CA ASP A 5 10.72 16.56 11.92
C ASP A 5 10.55 15.19 12.58
N SER A 6 9.82 14.30 11.90
CA SER A 6 9.65 12.93 12.35
C SER A 6 10.89 12.19 11.89
N ASN A 7 11.72 11.72 12.82
CA ASN A 7 12.84 10.83 12.56
C ASN A 7 12.39 9.44 12.03
N TYR A 8 11.11 9.32 11.63
CA TYR A 8 10.50 8.19 10.99
C TYR A 8 10.48 8.42 9.47
N PRO A 9 11.09 7.54 8.67
CA PRO A 9 11.22 7.73 7.23
C PRO A 9 9.89 7.66 6.46
N LEU A 10 8.80 7.21 7.11
CA LEU A 10 7.46 7.11 6.54
C LEU A 10 6.45 7.74 7.49
N SER A 11 5.42 8.38 6.93
CA SER A 11 4.23 8.76 7.69
C SER A 11 3.37 7.51 8.01
N PRO A 12 2.50 7.56 9.04
CA PRO A 12 1.60 6.44 9.35
C PRO A 12 0.75 5.98 8.16
N LYS A 13 0.38 6.92 7.27
CA LYS A 13 -0.39 6.60 6.06
C LYS A 13 0.45 5.81 5.05
N GLU A 14 1.73 6.13 4.92
CA GLU A 14 2.66 5.43 4.05
C GLU A 14 2.98 4.04 4.57
N GLU A 15 3.12 3.88 5.90
CA GLU A 15 3.27 2.57 6.55
C GLU A 15 2.08 1.66 6.28
N ILE A 16 0.85 2.17 6.49
CA ILE A 16 -0.38 1.41 6.24
C ILE A 16 -0.47 1.00 4.76
N VAL A 17 -0.22 1.93 3.83
CA VAL A 17 -0.30 1.60 2.40
C VAL A 17 0.79 0.61 1.98
N LEU A 18 2.01 0.76 2.48
CA LEU A 18 3.12 -0.16 2.21
C LEU A 18 2.81 -1.56 2.76
N GLY A 19 2.25 -1.62 3.98
CA GLY A 19 1.82 -2.86 4.64
C GLY A 19 0.68 -3.54 3.90
N ALA A 20 -0.33 -2.78 3.47
CA ALA A 20 -1.44 -3.29 2.68
C ALA A 20 -0.95 -3.87 1.33
N VAL A 21 -0.01 -3.21 0.65
CA VAL A 21 0.61 -3.78 -0.56
C VAL A 21 1.35 -5.08 -0.26
N ALA A 22 2.04 -5.17 0.88
CA ALA A 22 2.73 -6.39 1.30
C ALA A 22 1.76 -7.55 1.57
N ALA A 23 0.69 -7.29 2.34
CA ALA A 23 -0.30 -8.27 2.74
C ALA A 23 -1.17 -8.74 1.57
N SER A 24 -1.42 -7.87 0.58
CA SER A 24 -2.28 -8.18 -0.57
C SER A 24 -1.51 -8.70 -1.80
N SER A 25 -0.17 -8.61 -1.82
CA SER A 25 0.66 -9.08 -2.93
C SER A 25 0.81 -10.61 -2.94
N LYS A 26 0.10 -11.29 -3.84
CA LYS A 26 0.21 -12.75 -4.03
C LYS A 26 1.44 -13.11 -4.88
N GLY A 27 2.54 -13.45 -4.21
CA GLY A 27 3.78 -13.91 -4.85
C GLY A 27 4.35 -12.91 -5.84
N ARG A 28 4.60 -13.33 -7.09
CA ARG A 28 5.19 -12.46 -8.14
C ARG A 28 4.19 -11.52 -8.82
N LYS A 29 2.87 -11.69 -8.66
CA LYS A 29 1.86 -10.96 -9.46
C LYS A 29 1.59 -9.52 -8.96
N GLY A 30 1.97 -9.18 -7.73
CA GLY A 30 1.66 -7.88 -7.14
C GLY A 30 0.17 -7.66 -6.91
N VAL A 31 -0.19 -6.46 -6.46
CA VAL A 31 -1.58 -6.07 -6.18
C VAL A 31 -2.02 -4.92 -7.06
N HIS A 32 -3.27 -4.93 -7.52
CA HIS A 32 -3.83 -3.84 -8.31
C HIS A 32 -4.31 -2.68 -7.42
N GLY A 33 -4.05 -1.45 -7.85
CA GLY A 33 -4.35 -0.26 -7.04
C GLY A 33 -5.84 -0.07 -6.73
N TYR A 34 -6.75 -0.45 -7.63
CA TYR A 34 -8.19 -0.30 -7.39
C TYR A 34 -8.75 -1.30 -6.36
N PRO A 35 -8.53 -2.63 -6.49
CA PRO A 35 -8.88 -3.56 -5.42
C PRO A 35 -8.23 -3.22 -4.08
N LEU A 36 -6.96 -2.81 -4.09
CA LEU A 36 -6.27 -2.37 -2.88
C LEU A 36 -6.97 -1.17 -2.21
N ALA A 37 -7.48 -0.22 -3.00
CA ALA A 37 -8.22 0.91 -2.49
C ALA A 37 -9.53 0.50 -1.80
N GLN A 38 -10.21 -0.51 -2.34
CA GLN A 38 -11.42 -1.06 -1.74
C GLN A 38 -11.08 -1.76 -0.42
N GLU A 39 -10.02 -2.56 -0.38
CA GLU A 39 -9.56 -3.23 0.86
C GLU A 39 -9.16 -2.21 1.93
N ILE A 40 -8.48 -1.13 1.55
CA ILE A 40 -8.07 -0.07 2.50
C ILE A 40 -9.27 0.74 3.00
N ASP A 41 -10.26 1.05 2.15
CA ASP A 41 -11.46 1.76 2.58
C ASP A 41 -12.34 0.91 3.51
N ALA A 42 -12.24 -0.42 3.40
CA ALA A 42 -12.93 -1.39 4.25
C ALA A 42 -12.38 -1.47 5.69
N LEU A 43 -11.25 -0.80 6.01
CA LEU A 43 -10.65 -0.74 7.36
C LEU A 43 -11.52 0.04 8.41
N ARG A 44 -12.85 0.01 8.30
CA ARG A 44 -13.81 0.69 9.18
C ARG A 44 -14.12 -0.17 10.43
N PRO A 45 -14.21 0.38 11.66
CA PRO A 45 -13.71 1.68 12.14
C PRO A 45 -12.61 1.55 13.21
N ARG A 46 -11.63 2.48 13.20
CA ARG A 46 -11.23 3.21 14.43
C ARG A 46 -10.42 4.49 14.17
N HIS A 47 -9.45 4.56 13.26
CA HIS A 47 -8.65 5.81 13.07
C HIS A 47 -8.11 6.11 11.66
N PHE A 48 -8.50 5.35 10.63
CA PHE A 48 -7.95 5.54 9.29
C PHE A 48 -9.04 5.47 8.21
N SER A 49 -9.15 6.53 7.41
CA SER A 49 -9.90 6.53 6.16
C SER A 49 -9.06 7.21 5.08
N MET A 50 -9.11 6.67 3.87
CA MET A 50 -8.32 7.18 2.75
C MET A 50 -9.12 7.11 1.46
N ASN A 51 -9.29 8.25 0.80
CA ASN A 51 -9.87 8.27 -0.54
C ASN A 51 -8.88 7.77 -1.59
N TYR A 52 -9.42 7.35 -2.73
CA TYR A 52 -8.65 6.81 -3.86
C TYR A 52 -7.54 7.76 -4.33
N ALA A 53 -7.81 9.06 -4.43
CA ALA A 53 -6.81 10.02 -4.89
C ALA A 53 -5.60 10.10 -3.94
N THR A 54 -5.84 10.03 -2.63
CA THR A 54 -4.81 10.00 -1.60
C THR A 54 -4.00 8.71 -1.70
N LEU A 55 -4.67 7.57 -1.85
CA LEU A 55 -3.97 6.28 -2.02
C LEU A 55 -3.02 6.33 -3.21
N TYR A 56 -3.47 6.77 -4.38
CA TYR A 56 -2.62 6.83 -5.56
C TYR A 56 -1.44 7.79 -5.42
N ARG A 57 -1.59 8.88 -4.66
CA ARG A 57 -0.46 9.76 -4.33
C ARG A 57 0.55 9.06 -3.41
N VAL A 58 0.09 8.31 -2.42
CA VAL A 58 0.96 7.56 -1.51
C VAL A 58 1.68 6.44 -2.25
N LEU A 59 0.97 5.67 -3.09
CA LEU A 59 1.59 4.64 -3.94
C LEU A 59 2.69 5.23 -4.83
N ASN A 60 2.44 6.39 -5.44
CA ASN A 60 3.43 7.07 -6.26
C ASN A 60 4.64 7.54 -5.43
N ARG A 61 4.43 8.10 -4.23
CA ARG A 61 5.53 8.50 -3.34
C ARG A 61 6.40 7.32 -2.93
N LEU A 62 5.77 6.23 -2.48
CA LEU A 62 6.48 5.01 -2.08
C LEU A 62 7.24 4.37 -3.26
N GLU A 63 6.73 4.48 -4.49
CA GLU A 63 7.44 4.06 -5.70
C GLU A 63 8.64 4.97 -6.00
N VAL A 64 8.48 6.30 -5.93
CA VAL A 64 9.58 7.26 -6.12
C VAL A 64 10.68 7.09 -5.07
N GLN A 65 10.31 6.78 -3.83
CA GLN A 65 11.25 6.45 -2.74
C GLN A 65 11.90 5.06 -2.89
N GLY A 66 11.49 4.26 -3.88
CA GLY A 66 12.03 2.93 -4.13
C GLY A 66 11.50 1.83 -3.22
N TYR A 67 10.48 2.09 -2.40
CA TYR A 67 9.85 1.10 -1.51
C TYR A 67 8.81 0.23 -2.23
N LEU A 68 8.25 0.73 -3.34
CA LEU A 68 7.41 -0.03 -4.25
C LEU A 68 8.03 -0.13 -5.64
N ARG A 69 7.64 -1.18 -6.36
CA ARG A 69 7.83 -1.32 -7.80
C ARG A 69 6.48 -1.55 -8.43
N SER A 70 6.20 -0.89 -9.55
CA SER A 70 4.99 -1.14 -10.30
C SER A 70 5.24 -1.75 -11.68
N GLU A 71 4.25 -2.49 -12.17
CA GLU A 71 4.25 -3.09 -13.49
C GLU A 71 2.93 -2.73 -14.19
N LEU A 72 3.02 -2.23 -15.41
CA LEU A 72 1.85 -2.01 -16.26
C LEU A 72 1.52 -3.32 -16.97
N ALA A 73 0.27 -3.77 -16.87
CA ALA A 73 -0.21 -4.88 -17.68
C ALA A 73 0.02 -4.60 -19.16
N LYS A 74 0.43 -5.63 -19.90
CA LYS A 74 0.62 -5.55 -21.35
C LYS A 74 -0.70 -5.08 -22.01
N LYS A 75 -0.57 -4.26 -23.04
CA LYS A 75 -1.71 -3.80 -23.84
C LYS A 75 -2.47 -5.02 -24.38
N GLY A 76 -3.79 -5.08 -24.16
CA GLY A 76 -4.64 -6.20 -24.59
C GLY A 76 -4.83 -7.33 -23.57
N THR A 77 -4.15 -7.32 -22.41
CA THR A 77 -4.40 -8.31 -21.34
C THR A 77 -5.77 -8.15 -20.69
N TYR A 78 -6.32 -6.94 -20.68
CA TYR A 78 -7.66 -6.66 -20.15
C TYR A 78 -8.42 -5.77 -21.16
N PRO A 79 -9.72 -6.00 -21.41
CA PRO A 79 -10.54 -5.04 -22.16
C PRO A 79 -10.56 -3.71 -21.39
N GLY A 80 -10.08 -2.64 -22.04
CA GLY A 80 -9.99 -1.28 -21.45
C GLY A 80 -8.59 -0.83 -21.06
N ARG A 81 -8.50 0.04 -20.04
CA ARG A 81 -7.27 0.75 -19.63
C ARG A 81 -6.23 -0.20 -19.02
N SER A 82 -4.95 0.01 -19.33
CA SER A 82 -3.82 -0.70 -18.71
C SER A 82 -3.91 -0.65 -17.18
N ARG A 83 -3.86 -1.83 -16.55
CA ARG A 83 -3.91 -1.97 -15.09
C ARG A 83 -2.48 -1.98 -14.53
N ARG A 84 -2.21 -1.14 -13.54
CA ARG A 84 -0.94 -1.13 -12.81
C ARG A 84 -1.05 -2.09 -11.63
N SER A 85 -0.04 -2.94 -11.44
CA SER A 85 0.16 -3.71 -10.22
C SER A 85 1.36 -3.15 -9.44
N TYR A 86 1.34 -3.28 -8.12
CA TYR A 86 2.38 -2.83 -7.21
C TYR A 86 2.94 -3.99 -6.41
N ARG A 87 4.22 -3.94 -6.08
CA ARG A 87 4.93 -4.89 -5.20
C ARG A 87 5.88 -4.14 -4.29
N VAL A 88 6.04 -4.65 -3.08
CA VAL A 88 7.05 -4.16 -2.14
C VAL A 88 8.45 -4.57 -2.60
N SER A 89 9.37 -3.62 -2.66
CA SER A 89 10.78 -3.84 -2.98
C SER A 89 11.53 -4.43 -1.77
N PRO A 90 12.79 -4.90 -1.93
CA PRO A 90 13.64 -5.27 -0.79
C PRO A 90 13.78 -4.13 0.24
N GLU A 91 13.90 -2.89 -0.21
CA GLU A 91 13.98 -1.69 0.61
C GLU A 91 12.67 -1.43 1.35
N GLY A 92 11.53 -1.55 0.68
CA GLY A 92 10.22 -1.43 1.31
C GLY A 92 9.99 -2.48 2.39
N ARG A 93 10.47 -3.72 2.17
CA ARG A 93 10.42 -4.77 3.20
C ARG A 93 11.31 -4.47 4.40
N LYS A 94 12.47 -3.83 4.19
CA LYS A 94 13.31 -3.34 5.30
C LYS A 94 12.58 -2.25 6.09
N MET A 95 11.77 -1.42 5.43
CA MET A 95 11.00 -0.39 6.11
C MET A 95 9.82 -0.94 6.89
N LEU A 96 9.10 -1.93 6.36
CA LEU A 96 8.05 -2.61 7.12
C LEU A 96 8.54 -3.25 8.41
N ARG A 97 9.80 -3.71 8.47
CA ARG A 97 10.41 -4.24 9.71
C ARG A 97 10.69 -3.17 10.77
N LYS A 98 10.70 -1.89 10.40
CA LYS A 98 10.88 -0.75 11.30
C LYS A 98 9.58 0.02 11.54
N SER A 99 8.49 -0.41 10.89
CA SER A 99 7.17 0.20 10.96
C SER A 99 6.59 -0.08 12.35
N GLU A 100 6.02 0.94 12.97
CA GLU A 100 5.27 0.78 14.22
C GLU A 100 3.89 0.19 13.95
N VAL A 101 3.44 0.30 12.69
CA VAL A 101 2.16 -0.23 12.25
C VAL A 101 2.36 -1.54 11.47
N ALA A 102 1.64 -2.59 11.85
CA ALA A 102 1.55 -3.83 11.09
C ALA A 102 0.19 -3.93 10.41
N VAL A 103 0.20 -4.20 9.10
CA VAL A 103 -1.02 -4.51 8.33
C VAL A 103 -1.05 -6.00 8.04
N LYS A 104 -2.12 -6.66 8.45
CA LYS A 104 -2.30 -8.11 8.34
C LYS A 104 -3.65 -8.42 7.68
N ARG A 105 -3.84 -9.70 7.35
CA ARG A 105 -5.14 -10.26 6.97
C ARG A 105 -5.65 -11.16 8.08
N ASP A 106 -6.93 -11.10 8.38
CA ASP A 106 -7.61 -12.04 9.29
C ASP A 106 -7.98 -13.34 8.57
N ASP A 107 -8.70 -14.23 9.27
CA ASP A 107 -9.13 -15.52 8.75
C ASP A 107 -10.17 -15.39 7.61
N ASP A 108 -10.92 -14.28 7.59
CA ASP A 108 -11.88 -13.93 6.53
C ASP A 108 -11.18 -13.27 5.31
N GLY A 109 -9.88 -12.97 5.45
CA GLY A 109 -9.05 -12.37 4.43
C GLY A 109 -9.18 -10.85 4.33
N GLU A 110 -9.85 -10.21 5.29
CA GLU A 110 -9.96 -8.75 5.38
C GLU A 110 -8.69 -8.15 5.96
N LEU A 111 -8.36 -6.93 5.52
CA LEU A 111 -7.22 -6.23 6.09
C LEU A 111 -7.56 -5.72 7.48
N TYR A 112 -6.60 -5.78 8.40
CA TYR A 112 -6.66 -5.05 9.66
C TYR A 112 -5.31 -4.44 10.01
N VAL A 113 -5.35 -3.43 10.89
CA VAL A 113 -4.18 -2.69 11.36
C VAL A 113 -3.94 -3.01 12.83
N GLU A 114 -2.71 -3.40 13.14
CA GLU A 114 -2.20 -3.62 14.49
C GLU A 114 -1.17 -2.53 14.81
N PHE A 115 -1.30 -1.93 15.99
CA PHE A 115 -0.42 -0.88 16.52
C PHE A 115 0.44 -1.44 17.65
#